data_AF-A0AAW3DDH9-F1
#
_entry.id   AF-A0AAW3DDH9-F1
#
_cell.length_a   1.000
_cell.length_b   1.000
_cell.length_c   1.000
_cell.angle_alpha   90.00
_cell.angle_beta   90.00
_cell.angle_gamma   90.00
#
_symmetry.space_group_name_H-M   'P 1'
#
loop_
_entity.id
_entity.type
_entity.pdbx_description
1 polymer ?
#
loop_
_entity_poly.entity_id
_entity_poly.type
_entity_poly.pdbx_seq_one_letter_code
_entity_poly.pdbx_strand_id
1 'polypeptide(L)' 'MTEKGVLIVEVGNSQYALMDLCPDIPFTWLSFADGGDGVFLLTYEELVKYKDSFKKYFQN' A
#
# COMPACT_ATOMS: atom_id res chain seq x y z
N MET A 1 -6.92 11.01 -8.96
CA MET A 1 -6.46 11.57 -7.68
C MET A 1 -5.84 12.93 -7.95
N THR A 2 -5.91 13.85 -7.00
CA THR A 2 -5.15 15.10 -7.02
C THR A 2 -3.69 14.86 -6.62
N GLU A 3 -2.79 15.77 -6.97
CA GLU A 3 -1.35 15.66 -6.62
C GLU A 3 -1.10 15.59 -5.11
N LYS A 4 -2.00 16.16 -4.29
CA LYS A 4 -1.94 16.09 -2.82
C LYS A 4 -2.81 14.98 -2.21
N GLY A 5 -3.33 14.07 -3.04
CA GLY A 5 -4.22 13.01 -2.61
C GLY A 5 -3.46 11.84 -1.97
N VAL A 6 -4.18 11.04 -1.19
CA VAL A 6 -3.70 9.76 -0.63
C VAL A 6 -4.65 8.63 -1.01
N LEU A 7 -4.10 7.44 -1.22
CA LEU A 7 -4.84 6.19 -1.35
C LEU A 7 -4.76 5.48 -0.01
N ILE A 8 -5.92 5.06 0.49
CA ILE A 8 -6.04 4.22 1.69
C ILE A 8 -6.66 2.90 1.24
N VAL A 9 -6.04 1.78 1.61
CA VAL A 9 -6.49 0.44 1.22
C VAL A 9 -6.51 -0.46 2.44
N GLU A 10 -7.60 -1.20 2.60
CA GLU A 10 -7.72 -2.29 3.57
C GLU A 10 -7.50 -3.64 2.88
N VAL A 11 -6.58 -4.43 3.42
CA VAL A 11 -6.21 -5.78 2.96
C VAL A 11 -6.39 -6.84 4.05
N GLY A 12 -6.71 -6.43 5.28
CA GLY A 12 -6.90 -7.31 6.44
C GLY A 12 -5.73 -8.26 6.64
N ASN A 13 -6.02 -9.55 6.74
CA ASN A 13 -5.03 -10.61 6.99
C ASN A 13 -3.94 -10.74 5.91
N SER A 14 -4.09 -10.08 4.75
CA SER A 14 -3.12 -10.12 3.66
C SER A 14 -1.95 -9.15 3.82
N GLN A 15 -1.86 -8.41 4.95
CA GLN A 15 -0.78 -7.46 5.21
C GLN A 15 0.62 -8.06 4.96
N TYR A 16 0.95 -9.14 5.66
CA TYR A 16 2.27 -9.78 5.53
C TYR A 16 2.52 -10.33 4.13
N ALA A 17 1.51 -10.98 3.54
CA ALA A 17 1.60 -11.50 2.18
C ALA A 17 1.85 -10.38 1.16
N LEU A 18 1.25 -9.20 1.35
CA LEU A 18 1.46 -8.04 0.50
C LEU A 18 2.88 -7.47 0.67
N MET A 19 3.38 -7.41 1.90
CA MET A 19 4.75 -6.97 2.18
C MET A 19 5.78 -7.91 1.54
N ASP A 20 5.54 -9.22 1.59
CA ASP A 20 6.43 -10.22 0.98
C ASP A 20 6.38 -10.16 -0.56
N LEU A 21 5.19 -9.94 -1.14
CA LEU A 21 5.01 -9.83 -2.59
C LEU A 21 5.59 -8.53 -3.16
N CYS A 22 5.50 -7.43 -2.41
CA CYS A 22 5.84 -6.08 -2.85
C CYS A 22 6.89 -5.42 -1.93
N PRO A 23 8.08 -6.01 -1.75
CA PRO A 23 9.03 -5.60 -0.71
C PRO A 23 9.62 -4.20 -0.94
N ASP A 24 9.63 -3.70 -2.18
CA ASP A 24 10.21 -2.39 -2.51
C ASP A 24 9.20 -1.23 -2.31
N ILE A 25 7.94 -1.52 -1.95
CA ILE A 25 6.89 -0.51 -1.81
C ILE A 25 6.84 0.01 -0.37
N PRO A 26 6.89 1.34 -0.14
CA PRO A 26 6.89 1.91 1.19
C PRO A 26 5.47 2.02 1.77
N PHE A 27 4.84 0.88 2.08
CA PHE A 27 3.51 0.88 2.71
C PHE A 27 3.55 1.57 4.08
N THR A 28 2.77 2.63 4.24
CA THR A 28 2.55 3.24 5.56
C THR A 28 1.37 2.55 6.22
N TRP A 29 1.64 1.55 7.06
CA TRP A 29 0.61 0.83 7.82
C TRP A 29 0.03 1.72 8.92
N LEU A 30 -1.30 1.83 8.95
CA LEU A 30 -2.02 2.65 9.92
C LEU A 30 -2.39 1.81 11.14
N SER A 31 -2.23 2.39 12.33
CA SER A 31 -2.67 1.78 13.59
C SER A 31 -3.89 2.52 14.13
N PHE A 32 -4.87 1.78 14.62
CA PHE A 32 -6.13 2.33 15.16
C PHE A 32 -6.23 2.07 16.66
N ALA A 33 -6.83 3.03 17.38
CA ALA A 33 -6.96 2.97 18.84
C ALA A 33 -7.83 1.79 19.33
N ASP A 34 -8.84 1.42 18.55
CA ASP A 34 -9.76 0.32 18.86
C ASP A 34 -9.32 -1.02 18.26
N GLY A 35 -8.06 -1.10 17.80
CA GLY A 35 -7.53 -2.24 17.07
C GLY A 35 -7.94 -2.27 15.59
N GLY A 36 -7.45 -3.28 14.87
CA GLY A 36 -7.58 -3.40 13.42
C GLY A 36 -6.23 -3.17 12.73
N ASP A 37 -5.86 -4.12 11.88
CA ASP A 37 -4.61 -4.15 11.13
C ASP A 37 -4.92 -4.32 9.62
N GLY A 38 -3.89 -4.19 8.79
CA GLY A 38 -4.03 -4.41 7.36
C GLY A 38 -4.63 -3.22 6.61
N VAL A 39 -4.57 -2.01 7.16
CA VAL A 39 -4.86 -0.78 6.41
C VAL A 39 -3.55 -0.04 6.15
N PHE A 40 -3.27 0.32 4.91
CA PHE A 40 -2.12 1.14 4.56
C PHE A 40 -2.51 2.41 3.80
N LEU A 41 -1.60 3.37 3.82
CA LEU A 41 -1.65 4.60 3.05
C LEU A 41 -0.49 4.66 2.05
N LEU A 42 -0.77 5.20 0.86
CA LEU A 42 0.22 5.69 -0.10
C LEU A 42 -0.18 7.09 -0.59
N THR A 43 0.79 8.00 -0.65
CA THR A 43 0.60 9.31 -1.28
C THR A 43 0.49 9.18 -2.80
N TYR A 44 -0.07 10.19 -3.46
CA TYR A 44 -0.08 10.26 -4.92
C TYR A 44 1.34 10.15 -5.51
N GLU A 45 2.32 10.81 -4.91
CA GLU A 45 3.72 10.77 -5.35
C GLU A 45 4.30 9.35 -5.28
N GLU A 46 4.05 8.62 -4.19
CA GLU A 46 4.47 7.22 -4.05
C GLU A 46 3.77 6.33 -5.08
N LEU A 47 2.45 6.50 -5.28
CA LEU A 47 1.72 5.72 -6.30
C LEU A 47 2.29 5.92 -7.70
N VAL A 48 2.63 7.15 -8.07
CA VAL A 48 3.24 7.45 -9.37
C VAL A 48 4.63 6.84 -9.45
N LYS A 49 5.45 7.01 -8.41
CA LYS A 49 6.83 6.50 -8.35
C LYS A 49 6.90 4.97 -8.45
N TYR A 50 5.97 4.27 -7.82
CA TYR A 50 5.99 2.81 -7.70
C TYR A 50 5.00 2.08 -8.62
N LYS A 51 4.28 2.80 -9.48
CA LYS A 51 3.27 2.25 -10.42
C LYS A 51 3.77 1.06 -11.21
N ASP A 52 4.99 1.13 -11.76
CA ASP A 52 5.53 0.06 -12.59
C ASP A 52 6.05 -1.12 -11.75
N SER A 53 6.52 -0.88 -10.52
CA SER A 53 6.81 -1.95 -9.55
C SER A 53 5.55 -2.74 -9.23
N PHE A 54 4.42 -2.06 -8.96
CA PHE A 54 3.12 -2.73 -8.77
C PHE A 54 2.75 -3.60 -9.96
N LYS A 55 2.82 -3.07 -11.19
CA LYS A 55 2.54 -3.89 -12.38
C LYS A 55 3.45 -5.13 -12.43
N LYS A 56 4.75 -4.96 -12.17
CA LYS A 56 5.71 -6.08 -12.18
C LYS A 56 5.34 -7.17 -11.17
N TYR A 57 4.92 -6.82 -9.96
CA TYR A 57 4.57 -7.81 -8.94
C TYR A 57 3.23 -8.52 -9.19
N PHE A 58 2.30 -7.87 -9.90
CA PHE A 58 0.95 -8.40 -10.14
C PHE A 58 0.70 -8.88 -11.59
N GLN A 59 1.67 -8.73 -12.49
CA GLN A 59 1.65 -9.34 -13.82
C GLN A 59 2.32 -10.71 -13.75
N ASN A 60 1.51 -11.76 -13.90
CA ASN A 60 1.96 -13.09 -14.33
C ASN A 60 2.18 -13.09 -15.85
#